data_AF-A0A444YK40-F1
#
_entry.id   AF-A0A444YK40-F1
#
_cell.length_a   1.000
_cell.length_b   1.000
_cell.length_c   1.000
_cell.angle_alpha   90.00
_cell.angle_beta   90.00
_cell.angle_gamma   90.00
#
_symmetry.space_group_name_H-M   'P 1'
#
loop_
_entity.id
_entity.type
_entity.pdbx_description
1 polymer ?
#
loop_
_entity_poly.entity_id
_entity_poly.type
_entity_poly.pdbx_seq_one_letter_code
_entity_poly.pdbx_strand_id
1 'polypeptide(L)'
;MGVEWVLVCHGLVTALVVVSFLCGRWPIFEGTFIQRIHYFLTFGFYDYFLRFVGAVFGAKGADAVLSVENFCCDRPNPLLQIIYLAIIGSTYYFVVKSCFAYIPGYYLGDFHSFSDPGTVKAQNVSHYLSAYPYDNIIYEEKECSTCKILKPARSKHCSICDRCVARFDHHCGWMNNCIGEKNTRYFMAFLLWHFLLCMYGTVAIGLVLAGRLKELKVVYILTVYYGVENSFLDLAPHVVQWLLGSYNTQILLMVFLAIVAMLLAGFFGYHAKLCLSNTTTNETYKWQDYMDWQRKLKEAQASAEALKQSINGMTSEKRPVVSKWRSFFRRSPLEDVVVVKNNIYDKGFINNIWEVISPLSTRRTLTQTKLKSS
;
A
#
# COMPACT_ATOMS: atom_id res chain seq x y z
N MET A 1 -42.82 3.52 8.98
CA MET A 1 -41.79 4.23 9.77
C MET A 1 -40.80 4.77 8.75
N GLY A 2 -40.54 6.08 8.73
CA GLY A 2 -39.71 6.68 7.68
C GLY A 2 -38.34 6.02 7.63
N VAL A 3 -37.82 5.79 6.42
CA VAL A 3 -36.41 5.41 6.19
C VAL A 3 -35.56 6.32 7.08
N GLU A 4 -34.75 5.75 7.94
CA GLU A 4 -33.77 6.51 8.72
C GLU A 4 -32.67 6.97 7.75
N TRP A 5 -33.00 7.95 6.90
CA TRP A 5 -32.09 8.64 6.00
C TRP A 5 -30.84 9.10 6.75
N VAL A 6 -31.00 9.37 8.04
CA VAL A 6 -29.91 9.62 9.00
C VAL A 6 -28.84 8.52 8.95
N LEU A 7 -29.21 7.23 8.96
CA LEU A 7 -28.26 6.12 8.97
C LEU A 7 -27.55 5.94 7.62
N VAL A 8 -28.26 6.13 6.50
CA VAL A 8 -27.68 6.07 5.15
C VAL A 8 -26.74 7.25 4.92
N CYS A 9 -27.18 8.47 5.27
CA CYS A 9 -26.35 9.66 5.22
C CYS A 9 -25.11 9.49 6.12
N HIS A 10 -25.27 8.95 7.33
CA HIS A 10 -24.16 8.65 8.23
C HIS A 10 -23.18 7.65 7.60
N GLY A 11 -23.67 6.56 7.00
CA GLY A 11 -22.84 5.56 6.32
C GLY A 11 -22.05 6.14 5.14
N LEU A 12 -22.69 6.95 4.30
CA LEU A 12 -22.05 7.62 3.16
C LEU A 12 -21.02 8.66 3.60
N VAL A 13 -21.34 9.47 4.63
CA VAL A 13 -20.40 10.44 5.21
C VAL A 13 -19.21 9.72 5.84
N THR A 14 -19.45 8.64 6.59
CA THR A 14 -18.39 7.83 7.21
C THR A 14 -17.48 7.24 6.15
N ALA A 15 -18.05 6.61 5.10
CA ALA A 15 -17.27 6.06 4.00
C ALA A 15 -16.44 7.13 3.29
N LEU A 16 -17.03 8.31 3.04
CA LEU A 16 -16.33 9.44 2.44
C LEU A 16 -15.15 9.93 3.31
N VAL A 17 -15.35 10.08 4.62
CA VAL A 17 -14.31 10.50 5.56
C VAL A 17 -13.18 9.48 5.59
N VAL A 18 -13.51 8.18 5.70
CA VAL A 18 -12.52 7.10 5.74
C VAL A 18 -11.74 7.02 4.43
N VAL A 19 -12.41 7.05 3.28
CA VAL A 19 -11.76 7.02 1.96
C VAL A 19 -10.88 8.26 1.75
N SER A 20 -11.35 9.44 2.14
CA SER A 20 -10.57 10.68 2.04
C SER A 20 -9.34 10.65 2.95
N PHE A 21 -9.50 10.16 4.18
CA PHE A 21 -8.39 10.04 5.13
C PHE A 21 -7.32 9.06 4.62
N LEU A 22 -7.71 7.86 4.20
CA LEU A 22 -6.78 6.78 3.82
C LEU A 22 -6.19 6.95 2.41
N CYS A 23 -7.02 7.34 1.44
CA CYS A 23 -6.65 7.29 0.02
C CYS A 23 -6.45 8.69 -0.59
N GLY A 24 -6.72 9.79 0.12
CA GLY A 24 -6.74 11.13 -0.46
C GLY A 24 -5.41 11.66 -1.02
N ARG A 25 -4.28 10.99 -0.77
CA ARG A 25 -2.97 11.28 -1.42
C ARG A 25 -2.71 10.49 -2.70
N TRP A 26 -3.61 9.58 -3.10
CA TRP A 26 -3.40 8.79 -4.30
C TRP A 26 -3.49 9.66 -5.55
N PRO A 27 -2.69 9.39 -6.60
CA PRO A 27 -2.69 10.18 -7.82
C PRO A 27 -4.08 10.34 -8.47
N ILE A 28 -4.95 9.34 -8.33
CA ILE A 28 -6.32 9.37 -8.87
C ILE A 28 -7.21 10.45 -8.24
N PHE A 29 -6.89 10.92 -7.02
CA PHE A 29 -7.66 11.94 -6.32
C PHE A 29 -7.00 13.33 -6.36
N GLU A 30 -5.92 13.50 -7.11
CA GLU A 30 -5.22 14.79 -7.22
C GLU A 30 -6.14 15.86 -7.84
N GLY A 31 -6.24 17.01 -7.18
CA GLY A 31 -7.13 18.12 -7.55
C GLY A 31 -8.61 17.92 -7.18
N THR A 32 -9.00 16.76 -6.65
CA THR A 32 -10.40 16.44 -6.33
C THR A 32 -10.83 16.91 -4.92
N PHE A 33 -12.13 16.85 -4.64
CA PHE A 33 -12.66 17.18 -3.32
C PHE A 33 -12.20 16.20 -2.22
N ILE A 34 -11.92 14.94 -2.57
CA ILE A 34 -11.41 13.91 -1.64
C ILE A 34 -10.03 14.30 -1.12
N GLN A 35 -9.16 14.81 -2.00
CA GLN A 35 -7.85 15.33 -1.60
C GLN A 35 -7.99 16.58 -0.70
N ARG A 36 -8.97 17.44 -0.95
CA ARG A 36 -9.23 18.60 -0.06
C ARG A 36 -9.69 18.17 1.32
N ILE A 37 -10.59 17.18 1.41
CA ILE A 37 -11.03 16.59 2.69
C ILE A 37 -9.82 15.96 3.40
N HIS A 38 -8.95 15.24 2.69
CA HIS A 38 -7.73 14.70 3.25
C HIS A 38 -6.86 15.79 3.91
N TYR A 39 -6.54 16.86 3.18
CA TYR A 39 -5.74 17.96 3.73
C TYR A 39 -6.42 18.65 4.92
N PHE A 40 -7.74 18.81 4.88
CA PHE A 40 -8.50 19.33 6.01
C PHE A 40 -8.40 18.40 7.23
N LEU A 41 -8.67 17.10 7.07
CA LEU A 41 -8.63 16.15 8.19
C LEU A 41 -7.22 15.97 8.78
N THR A 42 -6.19 16.04 7.95
CA THR A 42 -4.80 15.76 8.38
C THR A 42 -4.06 16.97 8.93
N PHE A 43 -4.34 18.17 8.42
CA PHE A 43 -3.62 19.39 8.83
C PHE A 43 -4.58 20.54 9.15
N GLY A 44 -5.59 20.76 8.32
CA GLY A 44 -6.48 21.92 8.44
C GLY A 44 -7.27 21.95 9.75
N PHE A 45 -7.88 20.84 10.14
CA PHE A 45 -8.68 20.73 11.36
C PHE A 45 -7.85 21.09 12.60
N TYR A 46 -6.62 20.59 12.66
CA TYR A 46 -5.72 20.86 13.77
C TYR A 46 -5.31 22.34 13.83
N ASP A 47 -4.98 22.95 12.69
CA ASP A 47 -4.67 24.39 12.61
C ASP A 47 -5.87 25.26 13.03
N TYR A 48 -7.09 24.92 12.59
CA TYR A 48 -8.31 25.61 13.05
C TYR A 48 -8.53 25.44 14.54
N PHE A 49 -8.32 24.24 15.09
CA PHE A 49 -8.42 23.97 16.51
C PHE A 49 -7.43 24.81 17.33
N LEU A 50 -6.15 24.86 16.93
CA LEU A 50 -5.14 25.68 17.60
C LEU A 50 -5.48 27.18 17.56
N ARG A 51 -5.96 27.69 16.42
CA ARG A 51 -6.42 29.08 16.29
C ARG A 51 -7.62 29.37 17.18
N PHE A 52 -8.58 28.44 17.26
CA PHE A 52 -9.73 28.56 18.14
C PHE A 52 -9.31 28.59 19.61
N VAL A 53 -8.44 27.67 20.04
CA VAL A 53 -7.90 27.66 21.40
C VAL A 53 -7.15 28.96 21.69
N GLY A 54 -6.35 29.45 20.75
CA GLY A 54 -5.66 30.74 20.85
C GLY A 54 -6.62 31.94 20.94
N ALA A 55 -7.76 31.89 20.24
CA ALA A 55 -8.77 32.94 20.30
C ALA A 55 -9.54 32.95 21.63
N VAL A 56 -9.83 31.77 22.20
CA VAL A 56 -10.63 31.63 23.43
C VAL A 56 -9.77 31.78 24.69
N PHE A 57 -8.58 31.19 24.70
CA PHE A 57 -7.71 31.09 25.89
C PHE A 57 -6.41 31.91 25.76
N GLY A 58 -6.25 32.65 24.67
CA GLY A 58 -5.04 33.42 24.38
C GLY A 58 -3.84 32.55 24.00
N ALA A 59 -2.69 33.20 23.81
CA ALA A 59 -1.43 32.53 23.42
C ALA A 59 -1.05 31.38 24.38
N LYS A 60 -1.27 31.56 25.69
CA LYS A 60 -0.99 30.54 26.71
C LYS A 60 -1.76 29.23 26.50
N GLY A 61 -3.00 29.31 26.01
CA GLY A 61 -3.81 28.11 25.73
C GLY A 61 -3.28 27.35 24.52
N ALA A 62 -2.94 28.06 23.45
CA ALA A 62 -2.34 27.44 22.25
C ALA A 62 -0.96 26.83 22.58
N ASP A 63 -0.14 27.53 23.36
CA ASP A 63 1.17 27.05 23.81
C ASP A 63 1.06 25.81 24.71
N ALA A 64 0.00 25.72 25.54
CA ALA A 64 -0.26 24.53 26.34
C ALA A 64 -0.60 23.31 25.47
N VAL A 65 -1.42 23.48 24.43
CA VAL A 65 -1.75 22.41 23.47
C VAL A 65 -0.49 21.97 22.71
N LEU A 66 0.31 22.92 22.23
CA LEU A 66 1.59 22.63 21.56
C LEU A 66 2.59 21.94 22.50
N SER A 67 2.60 22.30 23.80
CA SER A 67 3.44 21.63 24.79
C SER A 67 3.00 20.18 25.04
N VAL A 68 1.69 19.91 25.04
CA VAL A 68 1.15 18.55 25.16
C VAL A 68 1.45 17.74 23.90
N GLU A 69 1.27 18.34 22.71
CA GLU A 69 1.66 17.73 21.43
C GLU A 69 3.14 17.35 21.43
N ASN A 70 4.03 18.27 21.80
CA ASN A 70 5.47 18.00 21.85
C ASN A 70 5.80 16.89 22.86
N PHE A 71 5.14 16.88 24.02
CA PHE A 71 5.35 15.86 25.05
C PHE A 71 4.82 14.47 24.66
N CYS A 72 3.70 14.40 23.93
CA CYS A 72 3.05 13.15 23.56
C CYS A 72 3.56 12.59 22.22
N CYS A 73 3.83 13.45 21.24
CA CYS A 73 4.05 13.07 19.85
C CYS A 73 5.51 13.28 19.39
N ASP A 74 6.17 14.35 19.83
CA ASP A 74 7.51 14.71 19.33
C ASP A 74 8.66 14.24 20.25
N ARG A 75 8.36 13.84 21.49
CA ARG A 75 9.33 13.25 22.42
C ARG A 75 9.06 11.75 22.62
N PRO A 76 10.12 10.93 22.76
CA PRO A 76 9.98 9.56 23.20
C PRO A 76 9.30 9.50 24.58
N ASN A 77 8.04 9.07 24.61
CA ASN A 77 7.24 9.02 25.82
C ASN A 77 6.96 7.57 26.22
N PRO A 78 7.54 7.06 27.33
CA PRO A 78 7.33 5.68 27.75
C PRO A 78 5.88 5.39 28.12
N LEU A 79 5.10 6.39 28.55
CA LEU A 79 3.68 6.21 28.85
C LEU A 79 2.86 5.90 27.60
N LEU A 80 3.15 6.58 26.49
CA LEU A 80 2.52 6.29 25.20
C LEU A 80 2.88 4.89 24.71
N GLN A 81 4.13 4.46 24.91
CA GLN A 81 4.58 3.10 24.59
C GLN A 81 3.86 2.05 25.46
N ILE A 82 3.66 2.31 26.75
CA ILE A 82 2.92 1.41 27.65
C ILE A 82 1.45 1.31 27.25
N ILE A 83 0.79 2.44 26.96
CA ILE A 83 -0.61 2.46 26.51
C ILE A 83 -0.74 1.74 25.16
N TYR A 84 0.18 2.00 24.24
CA TYR A 84 0.22 1.32 22.94
C TYR A 84 0.40 -0.20 23.09
N LEU A 85 1.36 -0.64 23.91
CA LEU A 85 1.59 -2.05 24.21
C LEU A 85 0.40 -2.70 24.94
N ALA A 86 -0.28 -1.97 25.83
CA ALA A 86 -1.46 -2.46 26.52
C ALA A 86 -2.65 -2.63 25.56
N ILE A 87 -2.87 -1.68 24.64
CA ILE A 87 -3.92 -1.76 23.62
C ILE A 87 -3.61 -2.92 22.66
N ILE A 88 -2.42 -2.94 22.07
CA ILE A 88 -1.99 -4.00 21.13
C ILE A 88 -2.04 -5.37 21.82
N GLY A 89 -1.49 -5.48 23.03
CA GLY A 89 -1.45 -6.72 23.80
C GLY A 89 -2.83 -7.24 24.17
N SER A 90 -3.73 -6.34 24.60
CA SER A 90 -5.11 -6.71 24.93
C SER A 90 -5.87 -7.14 23.68
N THR A 91 -5.78 -6.38 22.59
CA THR A 91 -6.41 -6.74 21.32
C THR A 91 -5.88 -8.07 20.79
N TYR A 92 -4.56 -8.30 20.86
CA TYR A 92 -3.96 -9.57 20.43
C TYR A 92 -4.41 -10.74 21.32
N TYR A 93 -4.44 -10.54 22.64
CA TYR A 93 -4.95 -11.53 23.58
C TYR A 93 -6.40 -11.94 23.27
N PHE A 94 -7.29 -10.98 23.03
CA PHE A 94 -8.68 -11.27 22.67
C PHE A 94 -8.81 -11.91 21.30
N VAL A 95 -8.06 -11.45 20.29
CA VAL A 95 -8.07 -12.07 18.96
C VAL A 95 -7.57 -13.52 19.02
N VAL A 96 -6.50 -13.80 19.78
CA VAL A 96 -6.00 -15.17 19.97
C VAL A 96 -7.01 -16.03 20.74
N LYS A 97 -7.58 -15.52 21.84
CA LYS A 97 -8.54 -16.31 22.64
C LYS A 97 -9.87 -16.54 21.94
N SER A 98 -10.36 -15.55 21.20
CA SER A 98 -11.72 -15.53 20.66
C SER A 98 -11.79 -15.91 19.19
N CYS A 99 -10.73 -15.64 18.40
CA CYS A 99 -10.75 -15.88 16.96
C CYS A 99 -9.91 -17.09 16.55
N PHE A 100 -8.76 -17.37 17.19
CA PHE A 100 -7.92 -18.51 16.77
C PHE A 100 -8.56 -19.87 17.04
N ALA A 101 -9.52 -19.96 17.98
CA ALA A 101 -10.34 -21.17 18.15
C ALA A 101 -11.22 -21.50 16.93
N TYR A 102 -11.43 -20.54 16.02
CA TYR A 102 -12.31 -20.65 14.85
C TYR A 102 -11.61 -20.41 13.50
N ILE A 103 -10.30 -20.11 13.50
CA ILE A 103 -9.49 -20.02 12.27
C ILE A 103 -9.02 -21.43 11.90
N PRO A 104 -9.18 -21.87 10.63
CA PRO A 104 -8.68 -23.17 10.21
C PRO A 104 -7.15 -23.18 10.18
N GLY A 105 -6.55 -23.89 11.14
CA GLY A 105 -5.35 -24.70 10.93
C GLY A 105 -4.04 -24.21 11.56
N TYR A 106 -3.52 -24.99 12.51
CA TYR A 106 -2.15 -25.01 13.05
C TYR A 106 -1.04 -25.19 11.97
N TYR A 107 -1.39 -25.39 10.70
CA TYR A 107 -0.46 -25.88 9.67
C TYR A 107 0.01 -24.83 8.65
N LEU A 108 -0.64 -23.65 8.55
CA LEU A 108 -0.32 -22.65 7.50
C LEU A 108 0.28 -21.33 8.01
N GLY A 109 0.05 -20.95 9.26
CA GLY A 109 0.60 -19.71 9.85
C GLY A 109 2.10 -19.79 10.16
N ASP A 110 2.52 -20.93 10.71
CA ASP A 110 3.93 -21.13 11.10
C ASP A 110 4.83 -21.27 9.87
N PHE A 111 4.41 -22.02 8.85
CA PHE A 111 5.25 -22.29 7.68
C PHE A 111 5.68 -21.04 6.91
N HIS A 112 4.82 -20.01 6.88
CA HIS A 112 5.13 -18.78 6.16
C HIS A 112 5.99 -17.81 6.96
N SER A 113 5.72 -17.68 8.26
CA SER A 113 6.52 -16.83 9.17
C SER A 113 7.97 -17.31 9.26
N PHE A 114 8.18 -18.63 9.19
CA PHE A 114 9.51 -19.25 9.21
C PHE A 114 10.10 -19.57 7.83
N SER A 115 9.38 -19.26 6.74
CA SER A 115 9.91 -19.48 5.39
C SER A 115 11.17 -18.63 5.18
N ASP A 116 12.24 -19.25 4.67
CA ASP A 116 13.45 -18.51 4.30
C ASP A 116 13.09 -17.57 3.14
N PRO A 117 13.23 -16.24 3.30
CA PRO A 117 12.96 -15.30 2.21
C PRO A 117 14.05 -15.31 1.13
N GLY A 118 15.13 -16.07 1.33
CA GLY A 118 16.35 -15.99 0.53
C GLY A 118 17.42 -15.21 1.28
N THR A 119 17.64 -15.58 2.54
CA THR A 119 18.63 -14.93 3.41
C THR A 119 20.04 -15.14 2.85
N VAL A 120 20.72 -14.02 2.58
CA VAL A 120 22.10 -14.02 2.07
C VAL A 120 23.06 -13.97 3.25
N LYS A 121 23.94 -14.96 3.33
CA LYS A 121 25.00 -15.12 4.33
C LYS A 121 26.35 -15.28 3.65
N ALA A 122 27.44 -15.12 4.39
CA ALA A 122 28.79 -15.29 3.86
C ALA A 122 29.00 -16.66 3.17
N GLN A 123 28.33 -17.72 3.65
CA GLN A 123 28.47 -19.06 3.09
C GLN A 123 27.78 -19.25 1.72
N ASN A 124 26.72 -18.48 1.43
CA ASN A 124 25.91 -18.67 0.22
C ASN A 124 25.93 -17.46 -0.73
N VAL A 125 26.64 -16.39 -0.39
CA VAL A 125 26.68 -15.14 -1.16
C VAL A 125 27.19 -15.34 -2.58
N SER A 126 28.19 -16.19 -2.79
CA SER A 126 28.75 -16.53 -4.10
C SER A 126 27.70 -17.10 -5.05
N HIS A 127 26.77 -17.91 -4.52
CA HIS A 127 25.67 -18.47 -5.30
C HIS A 127 24.72 -17.38 -5.80
N TYR A 128 24.32 -16.48 -4.91
CA TYR A 128 23.42 -15.38 -5.25
C TYR A 128 24.07 -14.33 -6.16
N LEU A 129 25.38 -14.08 -6.02
CA LEU A 129 26.13 -13.21 -6.92
C LEU A 129 26.11 -13.72 -8.37
N SER A 130 26.16 -15.04 -8.56
CA SER A 130 26.12 -15.65 -9.89
C SER A 130 24.73 -15.73 -10.52
N ALA A 131 23.66 -15.48 -9.74
CA ALA A 131 22.28 -15.68 -10.19
C ALA A 131 21.78 -14.54 -11.08
N TYR A 132 22.17 -13.30 -10.81
CA TYR A 132 21.69 -12.12 -11.52
C TYR A 132 22.83 -11.14 -11.82
N PRO A 133 22.92 -10.61 -13.07
CA PRO A 133 23.87 -9.55 -13.37
C PRO A 133 23.45 -8.23 -12.72
N TYR A 134 24.43 -7.39 -12.42
CA TYR A 134 24.21 -5.98 -12.06
C TYR A 134 23.79 -5.20 -13.31
N ASP A 135 22.74 -4.38 -13.18
CA ASP A 135 22.31 -3.49 -14.27
C ASP A 135 23.13 -2.19 -14.31
N ASN A 136 23.89 -1.87 -13.27
CA ASN A 136 24.64 -0.63 -13.09
C ASN A 136 23.77 0.63 -13.26
N ILE A 137 22.47 0.51 -13.01
CA ILE A 137 21.51 1.62 -12.99
C ILE A 137 20.89 1.71 -11.60
N ILE A 138 20.21 0.65 -11.16
CA ILE A 138 19.59 0.57 -9.84
C ILE A 138 20.29 -0.45 -8.92
N TYR A 139 21.13 -1.32 -9.50
CA TYR A 139 21.98 -2.27 -8.80
C TYR A 139 23.41 -2.20 -9.31
N GLU A 140 24.27 -1.73 -8.42
CA GLU A 140 25.72 -1.72 -8.58
C GLU A 140 26.37 -2.65 -7.56
N GLU A 141 27.59 -3.08 -7.86
CA GLU A 141 28.40 -3.90 -6.97
C GLU A 141 28.79 -3.09 -5.72
N LYS A 142 28.32 -3.54 -4.55
CA LYS A 142 28.61 -2.88 -3.27
C LYS A 142 28.50 -3.82 -2.09
N GLU A 143 29.27 -3.56 -1.05
CA GLU A 143 29.19 -4.30 0.21
C GLU A 143 28.02 -3.81 1.07
N CYS A 144 27.40 -4.72 1.83
CA CYS A 144 26.49 -4.35 2.90
C CYS A 144 27.28 -3.87 4.12
N SER A 145 27.10 -2.62 4.51
CA SER A 145 27.76 -2.02 5.68
C SER A 145 27.53 -2.78 6.99
N THR A 146 26.34 -3.39 7.16
CA THR A 146 25.97 -4.15 8.36
C THR A 146 26.47 -5.59 8.29
N CYS A 147 26.08 -6.34 7.24
CA CYS A 147 26.37 -7.78 7.15
C CYS A 147 27.79 -8.11 6.67
N LYS A 148 28.56 -7.12 6.18
CA LYS A 148 29.93 -7.30 5.65
C LYS A 148 30.03 -8.38 4.56
N ILE A 149 29.05 -8.40 3.68
CA ILE A 149 29.01 -9.28 2.50
C ILE A 149 28.74 -8.46 1.25
N LEU A 150 29.29 -8.88 0.11
CA LEU A 150 28.99 -8.29 -1.18
C LEU A 150 27.50 -8.48 -1.48
N LYS A 151 26.78 -7.40 -1.81
CA LYS A 151 25.33 -7.46 -2.05
C LYS A 151 25.06 -8.04 -3.43
N PRO A 152 24.40 -9.20 -3.55
CA PRO A 152 23.92 -9.68 -4.85
C PRO A 152 23.01 -8.64 -5.51
N ALA A 153 22.97 -8.63 -6.84
CA ALA A 153 21.97 -7.84 -7.55
C ALA A 153 20.56 -8.20 -7.04
N ARG A 154 19.67 -7.21 -6.98
CA ARG A 154 18.30 -7.35 -6.44
C ARG A 154 18.20 -7.64 -4.94
N SER A 155 19.30 -7.65 -4.19
CA SER A 155 19.28 -7.84 -2.73
C SER A 155 19.17 -6.52 -1.94
N LYS A 156 18.65 -6.61 -0.72
CA LYS A 156 18.60 -5.49 0.24
C LYS A 156 18.78 -6.01 1.67
N HIS A 157 19.44 -5.20 2.49
CA HIS A 157 19.49 -5.40 3.92
C HIS A 157 18.20 -4.84 4.53
N CYS A 158 17.44 -5.68 5.21
CA CYS A 158 16.28 -5.26 5.98
C CYS A 158 16.72 -5.01 7.41
N SER A 159 16.65 -3.75 7.88
CA SER A 159 17.01 -3.37 9.24
C SER A 159 16.07 -3.96 10.29
N ILE A 160 14.80 -4.24 9.94
CA ILE A 160 13.81 -4.85 10.84
C ILE A 160 14.17 -6.30 11.12
N CYS A 161 14.55 -7.06 10.10
CA CYS A 161 14.95 -8.47 10.24
C CYS A 161 16.46 -8.65 10.45
N ASP A 162 17.23 -7.56 10.48
CA ASP A 162 18.70 -7.51 10.55
C ASP A 162 19.42 -8.54 9.64
N ARG A 163 19.01 -8.60 8.37
CA ARG A 163 19.61 -9.53 7.40
C ARG A 163 19.50 -9.05 5.96
N CYS A 164 20.45 -9.48 5.13
CA CYS A 164 20.35 -9.35 3.68
C CYS A 164 19.41 -10.41 3.11
N VAL A 165 18.53 -9.99 2.21
CA VAL A 165 17.56 -10.86 1.53
C VAL A 165 17.74 -10.71 0.02
N ALA A 166 17.88 -11.82 -0.69
CA ALA A 166 17.96 -11.88 -2.14
C ALA A 166 16.60 -11.58 -2.79
N ARG A 167 16.63 -10.93 -3.97
CA ARG A 167 15.43 -10.46 -4.70
C ARG A 167 14.39 -9.84 -3.75
N PHE A 168 14.85 -8.91 -2.91
CA PHE A 168 14.04 -8.33 -1.83
C PHE A 168 12.86 -7.56 -2.42
N ASP A 169 11.67 -7.86 -1.93
CA ASP A 169 10.43 -7.18 -2.31
C ASP A 169 10.04 -6.13 -1.27
N HIS A 170 9.67 -6.58 -0.07
CA HIS A 170 9.37 -5.72 1.07
C HIS A 170 9.49 -6.50 2.39
N HIS A 171 9.46 -5.79 3.52
CA HIS A 171 9.20 -6.41 4.82
C HIS A 171 7.69 -6.37 5.06
N CYS A 172 7.06 -7.53 5.24
CA CYS A 172 5.63 -7.64 5.44
C CYS A 172 5.34 -7.85 6.93
N GLY A 173 4.74 -6.84 7.58
CA GLY A 173 4.36 -6.94 8.99
C GLY A 173 3.34 -8.05 9.26
N TRP A 174 2.46 -8.35 8.29
CA TRP A 174 1.45 -9.41 8.38
C TRP A 174 2.06 -10.81 8.37
N MET A 175 3.19 -10.97 7.70
CA MET A 175 3.93 -12.23 7.64
C MET A 175 5.05 -12.29 8.69
N ASN A 176 5.24 -11.19 9.43
CA ASN A 176 6.36 -10.96 10.35
C ASN A 176 7.71 -11.37 9.76
N ASN A 177 7.89 -11.15 8.46
CA ASN A 177 9.03 -11.66 7.70
C ASN A 177 9.25 -10.82 6.44
N CYS A 178 10.45 -10.88 5.87
CA CYS A 178 10.70 -10.34 4.54
C CYS A 178 10.02 -11.19 3.47
N ILE A 179 9.56 -10.54 2.41
CA ILE A 179 9.20 -11.18 1.15
C ILE A 179 10.38 -11.00 0.21
N GLY A 180 10.87 -12.12 -0.33
CA GLY A 180 12.04 -12.17 -1.19
C GLY A 180 12.05 -13.42 -2.06
N GLU A 181 13.18 -13.70 -2.68
CA GLU A 181 13.34 -14.70 -3.72
C GLU A 181 12.65 -16.04 -3.45
N LYS A 182 12.83 -16.60 -2.25
CA LYS A 182 12.40 -17.97 -1.94
C LYS A 182 10.97 -18.08 -1.43
N ASN A 183 10.34 -16.98 -1.01
CA ASN A 183 9.00 -17.01 -0.41
C ASN A 183 7.94 -16.16 -1.11
N THR A 184 8.28 -15.45 -2.19
CA THR A 184 7.28 -14.73 -3.01
C THR A 184 6.13 -15.63 -3.47
N ARG A 185 6.39 -16.88 -3.88
CA ARG A 185 5.33 -17.83 -4.27
C ARG A 185 4.34 -18.11 -3.14
N TYR A 186 4.83 -18.19 -1.91
CA TYR A 186 4.01 -18.46 -0.74
C TYR A 186 3.21 -17.22 -0.35
N PHE A 187 3.81 -16.04 -0.47
CA PHE A 187 3.11 -14.78 -0.30
C PHE A 187 1.96 -14.60 -1.31
N MET A 188 2.19 -14.95 -2.59
CA MET A 188 1.13 -14.94 -3.61
C MET A 188 0.01 -15.92 -3.29
N ALA A 189 0.34 -17.14 -2.84
CA ALA A 189 -0.64 -18.11 -2.40
C ALA A 189 -1.42 -17.61 -1.17
N PHE A 190 -0.74 -17.00 -0.19
CA PHE A 190 -1.35 -16.39 0.99
C PHE A 190 -2.39 -15.35 0.60
N LEU A 191 -2.05 -14.41 -0.30
CA LEU A 191 -2.99 -13.39 -0.77
C LEU A 191 -4.21 -14.00 -1.48
N LEU A 192 -3.98 -14.97 -2.38
CA LEU A 192 -5.05 -15.63 -3.13
C LEU A 192 -6.00 -16.39 -2.20
N TRP A 193 -5.46 -17.20 -1.29
CA TRP A 193 -6.29 -17.99 -0.37
C TRP A 193 -7.07 -17.12 0.61
N HIS A 194 -6.47 -16.03 1.13
CA HIS A 194 -7.20 -15.10 1.99
C HIS A 194 -8.30 -14.36 1.24
N PHE A 195 -8.05 -13.97 -0.02
CA PHE A 195 -9.08 -13.40 -0.88
C PHE A 195 -10.25 -14.38 -1.07
N LEU A 196 -9.96 -15.63 -1.47
CA LEU A 196 -10.97 -16.65 -1.69
C LEU A 196 -11.77 -16.94 -0.42
N LEU A 197 -11.12 -16.99 0.75
CA LEU A 197 -11.79 -17.20 2.04
C LEU A 197 -12.74 -16.05 2.38
N CYS A 198 -12.31 -14.79 2.20
CA CYS A 198 -13.15 -13.62 2.47
C CYS A 198 -14.34 -13.56 1.50
N MET A 199 -14.11 -13.88 0.22
CA MET A 199 -15.19 -13.98 -0.78
C MET A 199 -16.19 -15.07 -0.44
N TYR A 200 -15.70 -16.27 -0.08
CA TYR A 200 -16.55 -17.38 0.33
C TYR A 200 -17.41 -16.99 1.55
N GLY A 201 -16.81 -16.40 2.58
CA GLY A 201 -17.55 -15.94 3.76
C GLY A 201 -18.62 -14.89 3.42
N THR A 202 -18.28 -13.93 2.55
CA THR A 202 -19.23 -12.91 2.07
C THR A 202 -20.43 -13.56 1.36
N VAL A 203 -20.18 -14.47 0.42
CA VAL A 203 -21.23 -15.17 -0.34
C VAL A 203 -22.07 -16.06 0.56
N ALA A 204 -21.43 -16.85 1.43
CA ALA A 204 -22.12 -17.76 2.34
C ALA A 204 -23.07 -17.00 3.28
N ILE A 205 -22.61 -15.91 3.89
CA ILE A 205 -23.47 -15.07 4.76
C ILE A 205 -24.60 -14.46 3.94
N GLY A 206 -24.33 -13.93 2.74
CA GLY A 206 -25.35 -13.38 1.84
C GLY A 206 -26.45 -14.39 1.50
N LEU A 207 -26.06 -15.64 1.20
CA LEU A 207 -27.00 -16.73 0.92
C LEU A 207 -27.84 -17.11 2.14
N VAL A 208 -27.23 -17.17 3.33
CA VAL A 208 -27.95 -17.42 4.59
C VAL A 208 -28.99 -16.33 4.84
N LEU A 209 -28.60 -15.06 4.73
CA LEU A 209 -29.52 -13.93 4.93
C LEU A 209 -30.66 -13.91 3.91
N ALA A 210 -30.36 -14.21 2.64
CA ALA A 210 -31.38 -14.38 1.60
C ALA A 210 -32.35 -15.53 1.92
N GLY A 211 -31.82 -16.65 2.44
CA GLY A 211 -32.63 -17.77 2.93
C GLY A 211 -33.57 -17.36 4.06
N ARG A 212 -33.08 -16.60 5.05
CA ARG A 212 -33.90 -16.10 6.17
C ARG A 212 -34.99 -15.14 5.73
N LEU A 213 -34.70 -14.24 4.78
CA LEU A 213 -35.70 -13.36 4.17
C LEU A 213 -36.85 -14.15 3.53
N LYS A 214 -36.52 -15.24 2.84
CA LYS A 214 -37.50 -16.11 2.18
C LYS A 214 -38.30 -16.94 3.18
N GLU A 215 -37.64 -17.56 4.16
CA GLU A 215 -38.25 -18.42 5.16
C GLU A 215 -39.25 -17.66 6.04
N LEU A 216 -38.88 -16.46 6.48
CA LEU A 216 -39.73 -15.59 7.29
C LEU A 216 -40.73 -14.78 6.44
N LYS A 217 -40.74 -14.99 5.12
CA LYS A 217 -41.64 -14.33 4.17
C LYS A 217 -41.66 -12.80 4.34
N VAL A 218 -40.50 -12.19 4.60
CA VAL A 218 -40.39 -10.76 4.96
C VAL A 218 -40.98 -9.86 3.88
N VAL A 219 -40.69 -10.15 2.61
CA VAL A 219 -41.24 -9.40 1.48
C VAL A 219 -42.77 -9.49 1.43
N TYR A 220 -43.34 -10.68 1.66
CA TYR A 220 -44.80 -10.86 1.72
C TYR A 220 -45.43 -10.08 2.87
N ILE A 221 -44.78 -10.08 4.05
CA ILE A 221 -45.24 -9.31 5.20
C ILE A 221 -45.23 -7.81 4.87
N LEU A 222 -44.15 -7.30 4.29
CA LEU A 222 -44.03 -5.89 3.92
C LEU A 222 -45.06 -5.46 2.87
N THR A 223 -45.29 -6.28 1.83
CA THR A 223 -46.23 -5.92 0.76
C THR A 223 -47.69 -6.10 1.18
N VAL A 224 -48.05 -7.21 1.81
CA VAL A 224 -49.46 -7.56 2.11
C VAL A 224 -49.95 -6.93 3.41
N TYR A 225 -49.15 -6.95 4.48
CA TYR A 225 -49.59 -6.43 5.78
C TYR A 225 -49.26 -4.95 5.97
N TYR A 226 -48.10 -4.49 5.50
CA TYR A 226 -47.68 -3.10 5.64
C TYR A 226 -47.96 -2.24 4.39
N GLY A 227 -48.47 -2.84 3.30
CA GLY A 227 -48.88 -2.11 2.10
C GLY A 227 -47.72 -1.47 1.33
N VAL A 228 -46.48 -1.96 1.50
CA VAL A 228 -45.32 -1.45 0.75
C VAL A 228 -45.45 -1.88 -0.71
N GLU A 229 -45.21 -0.95 -1.65
CA GLU A 229 -45.23 -1.26 -3.08
C GLU A 229 -44.22 -2.37 -3.41
N ASN A 230 -44.61 -3.29 -4.30
CA ASN A 230 -43.75 -4.40 -4.72
C ASN A 230 -42.72 -3.94 -5.77
N SER A 231 -42.00 -2.87 -5.45
CA SER A 231 -40.92 -2.29 -6.22
C SER A 231 -39.60 -2.47 -5.45
N PHE A 232 -38.48 -2.63 -6.17
CA PHE A 232 -37.18 -2.76 -5.51
C PHE A 232 -36.82 -1.51 -4.69
N LEU A 233 -37.14 -0.32 -5.22
CA LEU A 233 -36.83 0.96 -4.57
C LEU A 233 -37.55 1.12 -3.23
N ASP A 234 -38.79 0.63 -3.13
CA ASP A 234 -39.60 0.73 -1.91
C ASP A 234 -39.29 -0.40 -0.91
N LEU A 235 -39.06 -1.62 -1.41
CA LEU A 235 -38.77 -2.77 -0.55
C LEU A 235 -37.36 -2.76 0.03
N ALA A 236 -36.35 -2.37 -0.77
CA ALA A 236 -34.94 -2.42 -0.38
C ALA A 236 -34.64 -1.74 0.98
N PRO A 237 -35.07 -0.49 1.25
CA PRO A 237 -34.76 0.16 2.53
C PRO A 237 -35.39 -0.57 3.72
N HIS A 238 -36.62 -1.08 3.58
CA HIS A 238 -37.31 -1.83 4.65
C HIS A 238 -36.65 -3.18 4.92
N VAL A 239 -36.26 -3.89 3.85
CA VAL A 239 -35.54 -5.16 3.95
C VAL A 239 -34.16 -4.94 4.59
N VAL A 240 -33.43 -3.91 4.18
CA VAL A 240 -32.13 -3.55 4.76
C VAL A 240 -32.28 -3.16 6.23
N GLN A 241 -33.29 -2.36 6.59
CA GLN A 241 -33.56 -2.00 7.98
C GLN A 241 -33.85 -3.24 8.83
N TRP A 242 -34.69 -4.16 8.32
CA TRP A 242 -34.98 -5.41 9.03
C TRP A 242 -33.74 -6.30 9.18
N LEU A 243 -32.91 -6.43 8.13
CA LEU A 243 -31.66 -7.16 8.16
C LEU A 243 -30.68 -6.58 9.18
N LEU A 244 -30.54 -5.24 9.20
CA LEU A 244 -29.70 -4.55 10.17
C LEU A 244 -30.22 -4.70 11.59
N GLY A 245 -31.53 -4.65 11.81
CA GLY A 245 -32.13 -4.83 13.14
C GLY A 245 -32.03 -6.26 13.67
N SER A 246 -32.22 -7.25 12.81
CA SER A 246 -32.33 -8.67 13.21
C SER A 246 -31.01 -9.44 13.08
N TYR A 247 -30.11 -9.02 12.20
CA TYR A 247 -28.86 -9.71 11.85
C TYR A 247 -27.68 -8.73 11.72
N ASN A 248 -27.61 -7.74 12.62
CA ASN A 248 -26.57 -6.69 12.63
C ASN A 248 -25.14 -7.26 12.50
N THR A 249 -24.83 -8.31 13.26
CA THR A 249 -23.49 -8.89 13.36
C THR A 249 -23.10 -9.60 12.07
N GLN A 250 -24.04 -10.33 11.47
CA GLN A 250 -23.84 -11.02 10.19
C GLN A 250 -23.64 -10.01 9.06
N ILE A 251 -24.43 -8.93 9.03
CA ILE A 251 -24.26 -7.86 8.04
C ILE A 251 -22.90 -7.16 8.21
N LEU A 252 -22.54 -6.79 9.45
CA LEU A 252 -21.25 -6.16 9.74
C LEU A 252 -20.09 -7.05 9.31
N LEU A 253 -20.14 -8.34 9.66
CA LEU A 253 -19.13 -9.32 9.26
C LEU A 253 -19.07 -9.49 7.74
N MET A 254 -20.21 -9.57 7.06
CA MET A 254 -20.28 -9.69 5.60
C MET A 254 -19.66 -8.47 4.90
N VAL A 255 -19.98 -7.26 5.35
CA VAL A 255 -19.41 -6.01 4.79
C VAL A 255 -17.92 -5.94 5.05
N PHE A 256 -17.46 -6.28 6.26
CA PHE A 256 -16.04 -6.34 6.59
C PHE A 256 -15.29 -7.32 5.67
N LEU A 257 -15.80 -8.54 5.51
CA LEU A 257 -15.21 -9.55 4.62
C LEU A 257 -15.20 -9.10 3.16
N ALA A 258 -16.24 -8.42 2.69
CA ALA A 258 -16.30 -7.89 1.33
C ALA A 258 -15.24 -6.81 1.08
N ILE A 259 -15.06 -5.89 2.04
CA ILE A 259 -14.03 -4.83 1.96
C ILE A 259 -12.63 -5.46 1.96
N VAL A 260 -12.37 -6.39 2.87
CA VAL A 260 -11.08 -7.09 2.96
C VAL A 260 -10.80 -7.88 1.67
N ALA A 261 -11.80 -8.59 1.13
CA ALA A 261 -11.67 -9.29 -0.15
C ALA A 261 -11.30 -8.35 -1.30
N MET A 262 -11.94 -7.19 -1.40
CA MET A 262 -11.63 -6.19 -2.42
C MET A 262 -10.19 -5.67 -2.30
N LEU A 263 -9.73 -5.37 -1.08
CA LEU A 263 -8.36 -4.92 -0.83
C LEU A 263 -7.33 -6.02 -1.18
N LEU A 264 -7.58 -7.26 -0.77
CA LEU A 264 -6.72 -8.41 -1.08
C LEU A 264 -6.66 -8.69 -2.58
N ALA A 265 -7.78 -8.56 -3.30
CA ALA A 265 -7.81 -8.70 -4.75
C ALA A 265 -6.95 -7.64 -5.45
N GLY A 266 -7.05 -6.37 -5.03
CA GLY A 266 -6.20 -5.29 -5.55
C GLY A 266 -4.71 -5.54 -5.27
N PHE A 267 -4.39 -5.97 -4.05
CA PHE A 267 -3.01 -6.24 -3.64
C PHE A 267 -2.42 -7.46 -4.36
N PHE A 268 -3.21 -8.53 -4.52
CA PHE A 268 -2.85 -9.69 -5.33
C PHE A 268 -2.62 -9.30 -6.79
N GLY A 269 -3.51 -8.50 -7.39
CA GLY A 269 -3.38 -8.03 -8.76
C GLY A 269 -2.10 -7.21 -8.99
N TYR A 270 -1.76 -6.33 -8.04
CA TYR A 270 -0.52 -5.58 -8.07
C TYR A 270 0.71 -6.50 -8.04
N HIS A 271 0.78 -7.43 -7.08
CA HIS A 271 1.92 -8.36 -7.01
C HIS A 271 1.95 -9.38 -8.15
N ALA A 272 0.80 -9.75 -8.72
CA ALA A 272 0.74 -10.56 -9.93
C ALA A 272 1.40 -9.80 -11.08
N LYS A 273 1.06 -8.53 -11.31
CA LYS A 273 1.72 -7.68 -12.32
C LYS A 273 3.24 -7.62 -12.12
N LEU A 274 3.69 -7.48 -10.87
CA LEU A 274 5.11 -7.48 -10.52
C LEU A 274 5.79 -8.82 -10.88
N CYS A 275 5.17 -9.94 -10.52
CA CYS A 275 5.65 -11.27 -10.89
C CYS A 275 5.72 -11.45 -12.41
N LEU A 276 4.70 -10.97 -13.14
CA LEU A 276 4.62 -11.06 -14.61
C LEU A 276 5.66 -10.20 -15.33
N SER A 277 6.11 -9.10 -14.73
CA SER A 277 7.12 -8.19 -15.27
C SER A 277 8.51 -8.38 -14.65
N ASN A 278 8.69 -9.48 -13.91
CA ASN A 278 9.88 -9.80 -13.11
C ASN A 278 10.46 -8.59 -12.35
N THR A 279 9.59 -7.80 -11.76
CA THR A 279 9.93 -6.61 -10.98
C THR A 279 9.48 -6.84 -9.54
N THR A 280 10.21 -6.29 -8.57
CA THR A 280 9.80 -6.26 -7.15
C THR A 280 9.24 -4.89 -6.78
N THR A 281 8.53 -4.79 -5.66
CA THR A 281 8.07 -3.51 -5.10
C THR A 281 9.27 -2.59 -4.83
N ASN A 282 10.35 -3.11 -4.24
CA ASN A 282 11.58 -2.35 -4.02
C ASN A 282 12.22 -1.85 -5.33
N GLU A 283 12.17 -2.62 -6.42
CA GLU A 283 12.63 -2.17 -7.74
C GLU A 283 11.75 -1.07 -8.31
N THR A 284 10.44 -1.14 -8.10
CA THR A 284 9.51 -0.09 -8.53
C THR A 284 9.89 1.26 -7.91
N TYR A 285 10.17 1.28 -6.60
CA TYR A 285 10.63 2.49 -5.92
C TYR A 285 12.00 2.97 -6.42
N LYS A 286 12.96 2.06 -6.60
CA LYS A 286 14.29 2.42 -7.13
C LYS A 286 14.24 3.01 -8.53
N TRP A 287 13.40 2.43 -9.40
CA TRP A 287 13.18 2.97 -10.74
C TRP A 287 12.53 4.35 -10.67
N GLN A 288 11.54 4.54 -9.79
CA GLN A 288 10.93 5.86 -9.59
C GLN A 288 11.97 6.90 -9.16
N ASP A 289 12.81 6.59 -8.17
CA ASP A 289 13.88 7.48 -7.70
C ASP A 289 14.87 7.82 -8.82
N TYR A 290 15.26 6.83 -9.63
CA TYR A 290 16.15 7.03 -10.78
C TYR A 290 15.53 7.93 -11.84
N MET A 291 14.25 7.71 -12.18
CA MET A 291 13.52 8.50 -13.17
C MET A 291 13.36 9.95 -12.70
N ASP A 292 13.04 10.15 -11.43
CA ASP A 292 12.91 11.49 -10.83
C ASP A 292 14.27 12.20 -10.75
N TRP A 293 15.36 11.48 -10.47
CA TRP A 293 16.72 12.02 -10.55
C TRP A 293 17.10 12.42 -11.99
N GLN A 294 16.81 11.57 -12.99
CA GLN A 294 17.08 11.90 -14.38
C GLN A 294 16.29 13.12 -14.87
N ARG A 295 15.03 13.25 -14.44
CA ARG A 295 14.20 14.42 -14.75
C ARG A 295 14.86 15.69 -14.20
N LYS A 296 15.25 15.69 -12.92
CA LYS A 296 15.95 16.83 -12.28
C LYS A 296 17.28 17.16 -12.96
N LEU A 297 18.05 16.15 -13.36
CA LEU A 297 19.32 16.38 -14.07
C LEU A 297 19.09 17.08 -15.41
N LYS A 298 18.10 16.65 -16.19
CA LYS A 298 17.75 17.26 -17.48
C LYS A 298 17.21 18.68 -17.31
N GLU A 299 16.37 18.90 -16.31
CA GLU A 299 15.89 20.25 -15.96
C GLU A 299 17.05 21.19 -15.60
N ALA A 300 18.05 20.70 -14.85
CA ALA A 300 19.24 21.45 -14.53
C ALA A 300 20.13 21.72 -15.77
N GLN A 301 20.29 20.74 -16.66
CA GLN A 301 21.01 20.92 -17.93
C GLN A 301 20.33 21.95 -18.84
N ALA A 302 19.02 21.84 -19.02
CA ALA A 302 18.24 22.81 -19.80
C ALA A 302 18.31 24.22 -19.20
N SER A 303 18.26 24.33 -17.86
CA SER A 303 18.42 25.61 -17.16
C SER A 303 19.82 26.21 -17.35
N ALA A 304 20.86 25.37 -17.31
CA ALA A 304 22.25 25.79 -17.55
C ALA A 304 22.48 26.20 -19.02
N GLU A 305 21.88 25.50 -19.98
CA GLU A 305 21.92 25.86 -21.40
C GLU A 305 21.19 27.18 -21.67
N ALA A 306 20.00 27.37 -21.09
CA ALA A 306 19.26 28.63 -21.18
C ALA A 306 20.07 29.80 -20.59
N LEU A 307 20.75 29.58 -19.46
CA LEU A 307 21.65 30.58 -18.87
C LEU A 307 22.83 30.90 -19.82
N LYS A 308 23.50 29.88 -20.38
CA LYS A 308 24.58 30.06 -21.36
C LYS A 308 24.12 30.83 -22.59
N GLN A 309 22.94 30.53 -23.13
CA GLN A 309 22.35 31.27 -24.25
C GLN A 309 22.05 32.73 -23.88
N SER A 310 21.59 33.01 -22.66
CA SER A 310 21.36 34.37 -22.19
C SER A 310 22.66 35.18 -22.05
N ILE A 311 23.74 34.54 -21.61
CA ILE A 311 25.08 35.15 -21.50
C ILE A 311 25.66 35.42 -22.89
N ASN A 312 25.61 34.45 -23.81
CA ASN A 312 26.11 34.60 -25.18
C ASN A 312 25.25 35.58 -26.01
N GLY A 313 23.96 35.72 -25.70
CA GLY A 313 23.08 36.71 -26.29
C GLY A 313 23.30 38.14 -25.77
N MET A 314 23.99 38.31 -24.63
CA MET A 314 24.38 39.64 -24.13
C MET A 314 25.59 40.23 -24.88
N THR A 315 26.37 39.40 -25.57
CA THR A 315 27.51 39.82 -26.38
C THR A 315 27.16 40.26 -27.81
N SER A 316 25.90 40.17 -28.24
CA SER A 316 25.45 40.67 -29.56
C SER A 316 24.03 41.26 -29.50
N GLU A 317 23.96 42.59 -29.67
CA GLU A 317 22.79 43.46 -29.88
C GLU A 317 21.74 43.66 -28.76
N LYS A 318 21.37 44.94 -28.58
CA LYS A 318 20.22 45.41 -27.79
C LYS A 318 18.91 44.82 -28.34
N ARG A 319 18.32 43.85 -27.64
CA ARG A 319 16.96 43.36 -27.93
C ARG A 319 15.87 44.23 -27.28
N PRO A 320 14.68 44.33 -27.90
CA PRO A 320 13.60 45.19 -27.41
C PRO A 320 12.99 44.61 -26.12
N VAL A 321 12.57 45.52 -25.23
CA VAL A 321 12.04 45.21 -23.90
C VAL A 321 10.71 44.48 -24.04
N VAL A 322 10.72 43.16 -23.84
CA VAL A 322 9.50 42.34 -23.73
C VAL A 322 8.94 42.49 -22.31
N SER A 323 7.62 42.62 -22.19
CA SER A 323 6.96 42.82 -20.89
C SER A 323 7.23 41.66 -19.92
N LYS A 324 7.55 42.00 -18.67
CA LYS A 324 7.85 41.07 -17.56
C LYS A 324 6.74 40.02 -17.32
N TRP A 325 5.51 40.35 -17.72
CA TRP A 325 4.35 39.49 -17.62
C TRP A 325 4.35 38.35 -18.66
N ARG A 326 4.87 38.57 -19.87
CA ARG A 326 4.95 37.50 -20.90
C ARG A 326 6.08 36.50 -20.63
N SER A 327 7.16 36.89 -19.96
CA SER A 327 8.24 35.95 -19.60
C SER A 327 7.86 35.03 -18.45
N PHE A 328 7.04 35.51 -17.50
CA PHE A 328 6.57 34.71 -16.36
C PHE A 328 5.61 33.58 -16.78
N PHE A 329 4.82 33.79 -17.83
CA PHE A 329 3.87 32.79 -18.36
C PHE A 329 4.44 31.90 -19.47
N ARG A 330 5.72 32.06 -19.84
CA ARG A 330 6.39 31.11 -20.71
C ARG A 330 6.81 29.90 -19.87
N ARG A 331 5.83 29.04 -19.54
CA ARG A 331 6.15 27.64 -19.22
C ARG A 331 6.90 27.12 -20.45
N SER A 332 8.21 26.93 -20.32
CA SER A 332 8.93 26.10 -21.27
C SER A 332 8.16 24.79 -21.31
N PRO A 333 7.65 24.34 -22.46
CA PRO A 333 7.14 22.99 -22.56
C PRO A 333 8.37 22.11 -22.37
N LEU A 334 8.62 21.70 -21.14
CA LEU A 334 9.52 20.60 -20.88
C LEU A 334 8.82 19.42 -21.56
N GLU A 335 9.33 19.09 -22.74
CA GLU A 335 8.99 17.90 -23.49
C GLU A 335 8.98 16.74 -22.49
N ASP A 336 7.85 16.03 -22.36
CA ASP A 336 7.72 14.91 -21.43
C ASP A 336 8.72 13.83 -21.87
N VAL A 337 9.91 13.87 -21.29
CA VAL A 337 10.96 12.95 -21.67
C VAL A 337 10.60 11.58 -21.12
N VAL A 338 10.07 10.72 -21.99
CA VAL A 338 9.81 9.32 -21.70
C VAL A 338 11.14 8.62 -21.46
N VAL A 339 11.56 8.53 -20.21
CA VAL A 339 12.70 7.69 -19.84
C VAL A 339 12.24 6.23 -19.94
N VAL A 340 12.84 5.49 -20.87
CA VAL A 340 12.51 4.09 -21.11
C VAL A 340 13.14 3.23 -20.01
N LYS A 341 12.30 2.65 -19.14
CA LYS A 341 12.73 1.65 -18.16
C LYS A 341 13.18 0.38 -18.89
N ASN A 342 14.48 0.09 -18.89
CA ASN A 342 15.01 -1.15 -19.44
C ASN A 342 15.22 -2.20 -18.32
N ASN A 343 14.22 -3.06 -18.11
CA ASN A 343 14.31 -4.12 -17.11
C ASN A 343 14.98 -5.38 -17.68
N ILE A 344 16.30 -5.51 -17.50
CA ILE A 344 17.07 -6.67 -17.98
C ILE A 344 16.67 -8.00 -17.32
N TYR A 345 15.89 -7.95 -16.23
CA TYR A 345 15.42 -9.14 -15.53
C TYR A 345 14.11 -9.69 -16.13
N ASP A 346 13.39 -8.91 -16.92
CA ASP A 346 12.19 -9.38 -17.63
C ASP A 346 12.60 -10.29 -18.80
N LYS A 347 12.23 -11.58 -18.72
CA LYS A 347 12.53 -12.60 -19.73
C LYS A 347 11.27 -13.10 -20.45
N GLY A 348 10.18 -12.35 -20.37
CA GLY A 348 8.87 -12.75 -20.90
C GLY A 348 8.02 -13.54 -19.90
N PHE A 349 6.72 -13.52 -20.13
CA PHE A 349 5.67 -13.97 -19.21
C PHE A 349 5.95 -15.34 -18.56
N ILE A 350 6.23 -16.37 -19.37
CA ILE A 350 6.43 -17.75 -18.88
C ILE A 350 7.68 -17.85 -18.01
N ASN A 351 8.80 -17.27 -18.47
CA ASN A 351 10.06 -17.29 -17.74
C ASN A 351 9.96 -16.54 -16.42
N ASN A 352 9.22 -15.44 -16.39
CA ASN A 352 9.02 -14.63 -15.19
C ASN A 352 8.19 -15.37 -14.13
N ILE A 353 7.14 -16.09 -14.53
CA ILE A 353 6.37 -16.96 -13.63
C ILE A 353 7.26 -18.09 -13.11
N TRP A 354 8.03 -18.74 -13.99
CA TRP A 354 8.95 -19.81 -13.59
C TRP A 354 10.01 -19.31 -12.60
N GLU A 355 10.43 -18.05 -12.72
CA GLU A 355 11.33 -17.38 -11.78
C GLU A 355 10.72 -17.19 -10.39
N VAL A 356 9.40 -17.06 -10.28
CA VAL A 356 8.70 -16.98 -8.99
C VAL A 356 8.49 -18.37 -8.39
N ILE A 357 8.16 -19.36 -9.21
CA ILE A 357 7.90 -20.74 -8.76
C ILE A 357 9.21 -21.44 -8.36
N SER A 358 10.24 -21.30 -9.18
CA SER A 358 11.56 -21.93 -9.03
C SER A 358 12.65 -20.91 -9.34
N PRO A 359 13.06 -20.11 -8.34
CA PRO A 359 14.06 -19.05 -8.54
C PRO A 359 15.40 -19.58 -9.05
N LEU A 360 16.13 -18.79 -9.84
CA LEU A 360 17.43 -19.17 -10.39
C LEU A 360 18.41 -19.66 -9.32
N SER A 361 18.42 -19.05 -8.12
CA SER A 361 19.27 -19.49 -7.02
C SER A 361 18.93 -20.86 -6.42
N THR A 362 17.86 -21.51 -6.88
CA THR A 362 17.42 -22.83 -6.41
C THR A 362 17.49 -23.89 -7.51
N ARG A 363 17.78 -23.50 -8.77
CA ARG A 363 17.89 -24.42 -9.90
C ARG A 363 19.26 -25.13 -9.86
N ARG A 364 19.25 -26.47 -9.92
CA ARG A 364 20.43 -27.36 -9.79
C ARG A 364 21.53 -27.19 -10.88
N THR A 365 21.43 -26.24 -11.79
CA THR A 365 22.22 -26.20 -13.03
C THR A 365 23.42 -25.25 -13.06
N LEU A 366 23.68 -24.46 -12.02
CA LEU A 366 24.86 -23.57 -11.99
C LEU A 366 26.12 -24.19 -11.36
N THR A 367 26.02 -25.36 -10.72
CA THR A 367 27.14 -25.98 -10.01
C THR A 367 27.97 -26.97 -10.86
N GLN A 368 27.49 -27.42 -12.02
CA GLN A 368 28.20 -28.45 -12.80
C GLN A 368 29.02 -27.94 -13.99
N THR A 369 28.80 -26.72 -14.48
CA THR A 369 29.52 -26.23 -15.67
C THR A 369 30.88 -25.60 -15.36
N LYS A 370 31.14 -25.16 -14.12
CA LYS A 370 32.46 -24.60 -13.73
C LYS A 370 33.47 -25.62 -13.20
N LEU A 371 33.04 -26.82 -12.82
CA LEU A 371 33.93 -27.89 -12.34
C LEU A 371 34.53 -28.75 -13.47
N LYS A 372 34.17 -28.49 -14.74
CA LYS A 372 34.74 -29.18 -15.92
C LYS A 372 35.68 -28.31 -16.76
N SER A 373 35.98 -27.09 -16.32
CA SER A 373 36.86 -26.16 -17.03
C SER A 373 37.99 -25.62 -16.14
N SER A 374 38.46 -26.41 -15.18
CA SER A 374 39.65 -26.13 -14.36
C SER A 374 40.79 -27.00 -14.82
#